data_AF-A0A914INT1-F1
#
_entry.id   AF-A0A914INT1-F1
#
_cell.length_a   1.000
_cell.length_b   1.000
_cell.length_c   1.000
_cell.angle_alpha   90.00
_cell.angle_beta   90.00
_cell.angle_gamma   90.00
#
_symmetry.space_group_name_H-M   'P 1'
#
loop_
_entity.id
_entity.type
_entity.pdbx_description
1 polymer ?
#
loop_
_entity_poly.entity_id
_entity_poly.type
_entity_poly.pdbx_seq_one_letter_code
_entity_poly.pdbx_strand_id
1 'polypeptide(L)'
;SSFSVGFLHENLLENDQFYKEHLGKRVIKNFSSKNISEGKGFLSYVYRCVFTFNDCPDEYSVILKVPTRQCLDEAQNKADNFDFDLNDESFERLHEYESYFYNTIAPLLDIKLPKVYKTMPWIINQKEGCILMEDL
;
A
#
# COMPACT_ATOMS: atom_id res chain seq x y z
N SER A 1 -2.72 -12.98 -2.58
CA SER A 1 -2.91 -11.69 -1.89
C SER A 1 -4.31 -11.65 -1.34
N SER A 2 -4.44 -11.34 -0.06
CA SER A 2 -5.72 -11.10 0.61
C SER A 2 -6.37 -9.77 0.21
N PHE A 3 -5.68 -8.93 -0.56
CA PHE A 3 -6.15 -7.63 -1.00
C PHE A 3 -6.79 -7.71 -2.39
N SER A 4 -8.12 -7.69 -2.43
CA SER A 4 -8.94 -7.73 -3.65
C SER A 4 -9.36 -6.32 -4.11
N VAL A 5 -9.94 -6.22 -5.31
CA VAL A 5 -10.59 -4.98 -5.77
C VAL A 5 -11.69 -4.53 -4.80
N GLY A 6 -12.45 -5.48 -4.24
CA GLY A 6 -13.48 -5.21 -3.24
C GLY A 6 -12.89 -4.61 -1.97
N PHE A 7 -11.77 -5.18 -1.48
CA PHE A 7 -11.05 -4.62 -0.33
C PHE A 7 -10.65 -3.15 -0.55
N LEU A 8 -10.08 -2.85 -1.73
CA LEU A 8 -9.70 -1.46 -2.06
C LEU A 8 -10.94 -0.56 -2.13
N HIS A 9 -11.98 -1.00 -2.83
CA HIS A 9 -13.22 -0.27 -3.00
C HIS A 9 -13.88 0.08 -1.66
N GLU A 10 -14.00 -0.88 -0.75
CA GLU A 10 -14.59 -0.70 0.58
C GLU A 10 -13.79 0.30 1.43
N ASN A 11 -12.46 0.16 1.47
CA ASN A 11 -11.62 1.07 2.26
C ASN A 11 -11.59 2.48 1.67
N LEU A 12 -11.64 2.64 0.33
CA LEU A 12 -11.74 3.94 -0.31
C LEU A 12 -13.10 4.59 -0.11
N LEU A 13 -14.19 3.82 -0.14
CA LEU A 13 -15.54 4.30 0.20
C LEU A 13 -15.63 4.84 1.63
N GLU A 14 -14.92 4.21 2.56
CA GLU A 14 -14.92 4.60 3.97
C GLU A 14 -14.00 5.80 4.23
N ASN A 15 -12.81 5.83 3.63
CA ASN A 15 -11.71 6.71 4.05
C ASN A 15 -11.30 7.77 3.00
N ASP A 16 -11.78 7.69 1.75
CA ASP A 16 -11.58 8.73 0.75
C ASP A 16 -12.85 9.48 0.37
N GLN A 17 -12.97 10.74 0.83
CA GLN A 17 -14.13 11.57 0.57
C GLN A 17 -14.35 11.81 -0.92
N PHE A 18 -13.28 12.06 -1.69
CA PHE A 18 -13.39 12.26 -3.12
C PHE A 18 -13.95 11.01 -3.79
N TYR A 19 -13.34 9.85 -3.53
CA TYR A 19 -13.82 8.57 -4.04
C TYR A 19 -15.29 8.34 -3.65
N LYS A 20 -15.63 8.49 -2.38
CA LYS A 20 -16.99 8.28 -1.85
C LYS A 20 -18.04 9.12 -2.56
N GLU A 21 -17.77 10.40 -2.77
CA GLU A 21 -18.72 11.34 -3.36
C GLU A 21 -18.83 11.19 -4.88
N HIS A 22 -17.71 10.95 -5.56
CA HIS A 22 -17.64 11.07 -7.02
C HIS A 22 -17.61 9.72 -7.74
N LEU A 23 -17.07 8.68 -7.13
CA LEU A 23 -16.72 7.42 -7.80
C LEU A 23 -17.33 6.17 -7.16
N GLY A 24 -17.56 6.18 -5.84
CA GLY A 24 -17.89 5.02 -5.05
C GLY A 24 -19.23 4.35 -5.38
N LYS A 25 -20.12 5.06 -6.06
CA LYS A 25 -21.41 4.53 -6.55
C LYS A 25 -21.38 4.11 -8.03
N ARG A 26 -20.27 4.37 -8.73
CA ARG A 26 -20.14 4.08 -10.15
C ARG A 26 -19.75 2.63 -10.36
N VAL A 27 -20.17 2.08 -11.49
CA VAL A 27 -19.76 0.73 -11.91
C VAL A 27 -18.32 0.79 -12.40
N ILE A 28 -17.45 0.02 -11.74
CA ILE A 28 -16.07 -0.19 -12.17
C ILE A 28 -16.11 -0.93 -13.52
N LYS A 29 -15.55 -0.29 -14.54
CA LYS A 29 -15.43 -0.83 -15.90
C LYS A 29 -14.26 -1.79 -16.01
N ASN A 30 -13.10 -1.37 -15.51
CA ASN A 30 -11.89 -2.15 -15.50
C ASN A 30 -11.05 -1.82 -14.26
N PHE A 31 -10.29 -2.80 -13.82
CA PHE A 31 -9.30 -2.67 -12.75
C PHE A 31 -7.98 -3.25 -13.23
N SER A 32 -6.88 -2.56 -12.95
CA SER A 32 -5.55 -3.09 -13.17
C SER A 32 -4.65 -2.81 -11.97
N SER A 33 -3.71 -3.71 -11.73
CA SER A 33 -2.67 -3.54 -10.72
C SER A 33 -1.31 -3.87 -11.31
N LYS A 34 -0.35 -2.95 -11.20
CA LYS A 34 1.03 -3.18 -11.61
C LYS A 34 1.94 -3.10 -10.39
N ASN A 35 2.77 -4.11 -10.17
CA ASN A 35 3.87 -4.00 -9.21
C ASN A 35 4.92 -3.03 -9.76
N ILE A 36 5.22 -1.97 -9.02
CA ILE A 36 6.16 -0.90 -9.37
C ILE A 36 7.37 -0.86 -8.41
N SER A 37 7.55 -1.90 -7.58
CA SER A 37 8.69 -1.97 -6.65
C SER A 37 10.04 -2.09 -7.37
N GLU A 38 10.08 -2.77 -8.53
CA GLU A 38 11.18 -2.87 -9.53
C GLU A 38 12.62 -2.73 -8.97
N GLY A 39 12.95 -3.35 -7.83
CA GLY A 39 14.30 -3.30 -7.25
C GLY A 39 14.73 -1.94 -6.68
N LYS A 40 13.80 -1.01 -6.44
CA LYS A 40 14.06 0.34 -5.93
C LYS A 40 14.33 0.39 -4.41
N GLY A 41 14.78 -0.71 -3.82
CA GLY A 41 15.10 -0.79 -2.39
C GLY A 41 13.87 -0.79 -1.45
N PHE A 42 12.67 -1.05 -1.98
CA PHE A 42 11.49 -1.17 -1.12
C PHE A 42 11.49 -2.53 -0.40
N LEU A 43 11.37 -2.48 0.92
CA LEU A 43 11.06 -3.64 1.77
C LEU A 43 9.54 -3.94 1.73
N SER A 44 8.94 -3.85 0.55
CA SER A 44 7.51 -4.08 0.31
C SER A 44 7.26 -4.19 -1.18
N TYR A 45 6.26 -4.97 -1.57
CA TYR A 45 5.69 -4.81 -2.90
C TYR A 45 4.81 -3.57 -2.93
N VAL A 46 4.99 -2.77 -3.98
CA VAL A 46 4.28 -1.51 -4.16
C VAL A 46 3.46 -1.67 -5.42
N TYR A 47 2.15 -1.78 -5.28
CA TYR A 47 1.24 -1.91 -6.40
C TYR A 47 0.60 -0.57 -6.70
N ARG A 48 0.71 -0.13 -7.95
CA ARG A 48 -0.15 0.92 -8.49
C ARG A 48 -1.44 0.27 -8.96
N CYS A 49 -2.54 0.59 -8.31
CA CYS A 49 -3.87 0.08 -8.60
C CYS A 49 -4.68 1.16 -9.31
N VAL A 50 -5.21 0.86 -10.49
CA VAL A 50 -5.92 1.82 -11.34
C VAL A 50 -7.33 1.33 -11.62
N PHE A 51 -8.31 2.21 -11.34
CA PHE A 51 -9.72 2.01 -11.59
C PHE A 51 -10.17 2.86 -12.77
N THR A 52 -11.01 2.29 -13.61
CA THR A 52 -11.80 3.03 -14.61
C THR A 52 -13.27 2.72 -14.39
N PHE A 53 -14.14 3.65 -14.75
CA PHE A 53 -15.58 3.54 -14.53
C PHE A 53 -16.34 3.69 -15.84
N ASN A 54 -17.54 3.11 -15.93
CA ASN A 54 -18.32 3.14 -17.19
C ASN A 54 -18.67 4.56 -17.62
N ASP A 55 -18.99 5.43 -16.66
CA ASP A 55 -19.52 6.78 -16.89
C ASP A 55 -18.51 7.89 -16.52
N CYS A 56 -17.22 7.54 -16.41
CA CYS A 56 -16.15 8.47 -16.07
C CYS A 56 -14.94 8.19 -16.98
N PRO A 57 -14.50 9.16 -17.80
CA PRO A 57 -13.31 8.99 -18.62
C PRO A 57 -12.03 8.98 -17.77
N ASP A 58 -12.06 9.62 -16.60
CA ASP A 58 -10.89 9.75 -15.74
C ASP A 58 -10.58 8.46 -15.00
N GLU A 59 -9.28 8.14 -14.98
CA GLU A 59 -8.73 7.07 -14.16
C GLU A 59 -8.59 7.54 -12.71
N TYR A 60 -8.86 6.65 -11.76
CA TYR A 60 -8.54 6.87 -10.36
C TYR A 60 -7.50 5.84 -9.93
N SER A 61 -6.38 6.29 -9.38
CA SER A 61 -5.29 5.42 -8.98
C SER A 61 -4.91 5.58 -7.51
N VAL A 62 -4.45 4.48 -6.92
CA VAL A 62 -4.00 4.38 -5.54
C VAL A 62 -2.77 3.50 -5.45
N ILE A 63 -1.99 3.67 -4.39
CA ILE A 63 -0.86 2.81 -4.07
C ILE A 63 -1.25 1.84 -2.96
N LEU A 64 -1.06 0.55 -3.20
CA LEU A 64 -1.12 -0.50 -2.19
C LEU A 64 0.30 -1.01 -1.91
N LYS A 65 0.83 -0.69 -0.74
CA LYS A 65 2.08 -1.26 -0.23
C LYS A 65 1.77 -2.50 0.60
N VAL A 66 2.44 -3.61 0.30
CA VAL A 66 2.30 -4.88 1.01
C VAL A 66 3.68 -5.33 1.50
N PRO A 67 3.94 -5.37 2.83
CA PRO A 67 5.13 -6.00 3.36
C PRO A 67 5.16 -7.47 2.93
N THR A 68 6.30 -7.92 2.40
CA THR A 68 6.47 -9.31 1.97
C THR A 68 7.88 -9.78 2.24
N ARG A 69 7.99 -11.03 2.68
CA ARG A 69 9.26 -11.73 2.86
C ARG A 69 10.04 -11.88 1.55
N GLN A 70 9.35 -11.89 0.40
CA GLN A 70 10.03 -11.97 -0.90
C GLN A 70 10.96 -10.76 -1.13
N CYS A 71 10.58 -9.56 -0.68
CA CYS A 71 11.46 -8.39 -0.76
C CYS A 71 12.68 -8.54 0.16
N LEU A 72 12.53 -9.22 1.29
CA LEU A 72 13.63 -9.52 2.20
C LEU A 72 14.60 -10.53 1.57
N ASP A 73 14.08 -11.63 1.04
CA ASP A 73 14.88 -12.66 0.36
C ASP A 73 15.63 -12.04 -0.84
N GLU A 74 14.95 -11.20 -1.64
CA GLU A 74 15.56 -10.48 -2.76
C GLU A 74 16.66 -9.50 -2.32
N ALA A 75 16.48 -8.83 -1.18
CA ALA A 75 17.47 -7.90 -0.65
C ALA A 75 18.70 -8.62 -0.09
N GLN A 76 18.51 -9.72 0.65
CA GLN A 76 19.58 -10.56 1.17
C GLN A 76 20.42 -11.19 0.05
N ASN A 77 19.77 -11.66 -1.02
CA ASN A 77 20.46 -12.28 -2.15
C ASN A 77 21.26 -11.29 -3.03
N LYS A 78 20.99 -9.98 -2.95
CA LYS A 78 21.65 -8.95 -3.76
C LYS A 78 22.78 -8.21 -3.05
N ALA A 79 22.94 -8.43 -1.75
CA ALA A 79 23.89 -7.67 -0.96
C ALA A 79 25.00 -8.56 -0.41
N ASP A 80 26.19 -8.43 -1.00
CA ASP A 80 27.40 -9.13 -0.56
C ASP A 80 27.86 -8.76 0.87
N ASN A 81 27.26 -7.73 1.49
CA ASN A 81 27.59 -7.22 2.83
C ASN A 81 26.36 -6.71 3.61
N PHE A 82 25.21 -7.38 3.52
CA PHE A 82 24.08 -7.04 4.40
C PHE A 82 24.27 -7.68 5.77
N ASP A 83 24.97 -6.98 6.66
CA ASP A 83 25.24 -7.41 8.05
C ASP A 83 24.03 -7.18 8.99
N PHE A 84 22.84 -7.06 8.42
CA PHE A 84 21.60 -6.85 9.15
C PHE A 84 20.80 -8.15 9.10
N ASP A 85 20.71 -8.82 10.25
CA ASP A 85 19.91 -10.02 10.43
C ASP A 85 18.42 -9.63 10.44
N LEU A 86 17.92 -9.28 9.24
CA LEU A 86 16.53 -8.94 9.01
C LEU A 86 15.73 -10.23 9.06
N ASN A 87 15.20 -10.53 10.24
CA ASN A 87 14.20 -11.57 10.44
C ASN A 87 12.77 -11.01 10.25
N ASP A 88 11.78 -11.90 10.25
CA ASP A 88 10.37 -11.51 10.07
C ASP A 88 9.91 -10.47 11.11
N GLU A 89 10.36 -10.57 12.36
CA GLU A 89 10.05 -9.63 13.45
C GLU A 89 10.60 -8.21 13.19
N SER A 90 11.84 -8.13 12.71
CA SER A 90 12.45 -6.85 12.36
C SER A 90 11.69 -6.17 11.22
N PHE A 91 11.20 -6.95 10.28
CA PHE A 91 10.47 -6.47 9.12
C PHE A 91 9.02 -6.09 9.46
N GLU A 92 8.35 -6.86 10.32
CA GLU A 92 7.09 -6.47 10.96
C GLU A 92 7.22 -5.11 11.63
N ARG A 93 8.25 -4.93 12.45
CA ARG A 93 8.49 -3.68 13.16
C ARG A 93 8.76 -2.50 12.23
N LEU A 94 9.44 -2.71 11.10
CA LEU A 94 9.63 -1.66 10.08
C LEU A 94 8.29 -1.22 9.47
N HIS A 95 7.42 -2.17 9.12
CA HIS A 95 6.07 -1.89 8.64
C HIS A 95 5.21 -1.20 9.70
N GLU A 96 5.35 -1.58 10.96
CA GLU A 96 4.68 -0.93 12.08
C GLU A 96 5.16 0.53 12.26
N TYR A 97 6.47 0.79 12.17
CA TYR A 97 7.00 2.15 12.23
C TYR A 97 6.52 3.01 11.06
N GLU A 98 6.47 2.46 9.84
CA GLU A 98 5.90 3.18 8.70
C GLU A 98 4.41 3.51 8.94
N SER A 99 3.64 2.54 9.44
CA SER A 99 2.23 2.75 9.78
C SER A 99 2.06 3.79 10.88
N TYR A 100 2.89 3.75 11.92
CA TYR A 100 2.89 4.72 13.03
C TYR A 100 3.22 6.12 12.54
N PHE A 101 4.22 6.25 11.66
CA PHE A 101 4.58 7.52 11.05
C PHE A 101 3.38 8.15 10.34
N TYR A 102 2.73 7.43 9.43
CA TYR A 102 1.60 7.97 8.67
C TYR A 102 0.37 8.26 9.53
N ASN A 103 0.09 7.42 10.54
CA ASN A 103 -1.10 7.59 11.37
C ASN A 103 -0.92 8.66 12.46
N THR A 104 0.30 8.87 12.95
CA THR A 104 0.55 9.67 14.17
C THR A 104 1.40 10.90 13.92
N ILE A 105 2.45 10.78 13.09
CA ILE A 105 3.43 11.85 12.89
C ILE A 105 3.05 12.70 11.68
N ALA A 106 2.76 12.08 10.53
CA ALA A 106 2.43 12.76 9.28
C ALA A 106 1.31 13.81 9.42
N PRO A 107 0.21 13.59 10.18
CA PRO A 107 -0.83 14.60 10.37
C PRO A 107 -0.36 15.86 11.12
N LEU A 108 0.79 15.80 11.80
CA LEU A 108 1.37 16.93 12.54
C LEU A 108 2.36 17.75 11.70
N LEU A 109 2.68 17.30 10.48
CA LEU A 109 3.66 17.94 9.63
C LEU A 109 2.96 18.83 8.59
N ASP A 110 3.50 20.03 8.37
CA ASP A 110 3.06 20.94 7.31
C ASP A 110 3.88 20.70 6.03
N ILE A 111 3.86 19.45 5.53
CA ILE A 111 4.49 19.07 4.27
C ILE A 111 3.52 18.22 3.45
N LYS A 112 3.64 18.29 2.12
CA LYS A 112 2.82 17.47 1.23
C LYS A 112 3.24 16.00 1.34
N LEU A 113 2.36 15.18 1.92
CA LEU A 113 2.47 13.73 2.01
C LEU A 113 1.26 13.07 1.36
N PRO A 114 1.40 11.83 0.86
CA PRO A 114 0.25 11.11 0.31
C PRO A 114 -0.78 10.88 1.41
N LYS A 115 -2.06 11.09 1.10
CA LYS A 115 -3.14 10.72 2.00
C LYS A 115 -3.14 9.19 2.20
N VAL A 116 -3.15 8.75 3.46
CA VAL A 116 -3.27 7.32 3.80
C VAL A 116 -4.73 7.00 4.08
N TYR A 117 -5.27 6.04 3.32
CA TYR A 117 -6.66 5.58 3.44
C TYR A 117 -6.80 4.42 4.41
N LYS A 118 -5.79 3.54 4.48
CA LYS A 118 -5.81 2.40 5.39
C LYS A 118 -4.39 1.96 5.75
N THR A 119 -4.19 1.60 7.01
CA THR A 119 -3.07 0.79 7.47
C THR A 119 -3.60 -0.49 8.10
N MET A 120 -2.91 -1.61 7.86
CA MET A 120 -3.18 -2.88 8.51
C MET A 120 -1.86 -3.45 9.03
N PRO A 121 -1.79 -3.85 10.32
CA PRO A 121 -0.59 -4.47 10.84
C PRO A 121 -0.34 -5.79 10.13
N TRP A 122 0.92 -6.10 9.89
CA TRP A 122 1.33 -7.42 9.48
C TRP A 122 1.44 -8.28 10.74
N ILE A 123 0.74 -9.41 10.81
CA ILE A 123 0.84 -10.36 11.92
C ILE A 123 1.47 -11.62 11.35
N ILE A 124 2.70 -11.91 11.77
CA ILE A 124 3.52 -13.01 11.25
C ILE A 124 2.73 -14.32 11.27
N ASN A 125 2.70 -15.01 10.13
CA ASN A 125 1.98 -16.27 9.89
C ASN A 125 0.45 -16.24 10.11
N GLN A 126 -0.17 -15.08 10.32
CA GLN A 126 -1.61 -14.97 10.56
C GLN A 126 -2.32 -14.07 9.55
N LYS A 127 -1.77 -12.89 9.26
CA LYS A 127 -2.47 -11.85 8.49
C LYS A 127 -1.50 -10.94 7.76
N GLU A 128 -1.65 -10.79 6.45
CA GLU A 128 -0.89 -9.81 5.65
C GLU A 128 -1.16 -8.37 6.13
N GLY A 129 -0.10 -7.57 6.25
CA GLY A 129 -0.21 -6.14 6.48
C GLY A 129 -0.36 -5.38 5.17
N CYS A 130 -0.77 -4.11 5.23
CA CYS A 130 -0.72 -3.22 4.08
C CYS A 130 -0.75 -1.75 4.49
N ILE A 131 -0.36 -0.89 3.55
CA ILE A 131 -0.69 0.53 3.57
C ILE A 131 -1.34 0.88 2.22
N LEU A 132 -2.57 1.38 2.28
CA LEU A 132 -3.32 1.89 1.14
C LEU A 132 -3.28 3.42 1.19
N MET A 133 -2.76 4.04 0.14
CA MET A 133 -2.50 5.47 0.10
C MET A 133 -2.75 6.07 -1.29
N GLU A 134 -2.80 7.39 -1.34
CA GLU A 134 -2.87 8.21 -2.55
C GLU A 134 -1.71 7.92 -3.50
N ASP A 135 -2.01 7.94 -4.80
CA ASP A 135 -1.01 7.92 -5.88
C ASP A 135 -0.72 9.37 -6.29
N LEU A 136 0.49 9.86 -5.94
CA LEU A 136 0.91 11.27 -6.11
C LEU A 136 1.47 11.59 -7.50
#